data_AF-A0A834U1E9-F1
#
_entry.id   AF-A0A834U1E9-F1
#
_cell.length_a   1.000
_cell.length_b   1.000
_cell.length_c   1.000
_cell.angle_alpha   90.00
_cell.angle_beta   90.00
_cell.angle_gamma   90.00
#
_symmetry.space_group_name_H-M   'P 1'
#
loop_
_entity.id
_entity.type
_entity.pdbx_description
1 polymer ?
#
loop_
_entity_poly.entity_id
_entity_poly.type
_entity_poly.pdbx_seq_one_letter_code
_entity_poly.pdbx_strand_id
1 'polypeptide(L)' 'MPIGLINWIEKMEEDFIWNKKQKENNPRPYLINWLTITLPKDKGGLAIRDMRALNKADLMKIA' A
#
# COMPACT_ATOMS: atom_id res chain seq x y z
N MET A 1 1.40 16.18 -0.43
CA MET A 1 2.54 15.41 0.09
C MET A 1 3.56 15.14 -1.01
N PRO A 2 4.88 15.21 -0.72
CA PRO A 2 5.93 14.83 -1.66
C PRO A 2 5.85 13.34 -2.06
N ILE A 3 6.10 13.04 -3.34
CA ILE A 3 5.99 11.68 -3.89
C ILE A 3 6.97 10.71 -3.24
N GLY A 4 8.19 11.16 -2.90
CA GLY A 4 9.19 10.33 -2.24
C GLY A 4 8.74 9.79 -0.88
N LEU A 5 7.98 10.58 -0.12
CA LEU A 5 7.41 10.14 1.15
C LEU A 5 6.30 9.11 0.95
N ILE A 6 5.45 9.31 -0.06
CA ILE A 6 4.38 8.35 -0.41
C ILE A 6 4.98 6.99 -0.75
N ASN A 7 6.00 6.95 -1.61
CA ASN A 7 6.68 5.71 -1.99
C ASN A 7 7.31 5.01 -0.77
N TRP A 8 7.86 5.77 0.18
CA TRP A 8 8.43 5.21 1.40
C TRP A 8 7.37 4.59 2.31
N ILE A 9 6.22 5.25 2.48
CA ILE A 9 5.10 4.72 3.26
C ILE A 9 4.53 3.46 2.58
N GLU A 10 4.23 3.50 1.28
CA GLU A 10 3.73 2.34 0.52
C GLU A 10 4.67 1.14 0.68
N LYS A 11 5.98 1.36 0.55
CA LYS A 11 6.98 0.31 0.75
C LYS A 11 7.01 -0.23 2.17
N MET A 12 6.87 0.62 3.18
CA MET A 12 6.80 0.19 4.58
C MET A 12 5.59 -0.71 4.84
N GLU A 13 4.42 -0.32 4.34
CA GLU A 13 3.19 -1.10 4.48
C GLU A 13 3.28 -2.43 3.73
N GLU A 14 3.83 -2.44 2.51
CA GLU A 14 4.12 -3.67 1.75
C GLU A 14 5.07 -4.60 2.50
N ASP A 15 6.16 -4.05 3.03
CA ASP A 15 7.18 -4.82 3.74
C ASP A 15 6.61 -5.46 5.01
N PHE A 16 5.68 -4.77 5.69
CA PHE A 16 4.93 -5.26 6.84
C PHE A 16 3.99 -6.42 6.46
N ILE A 17 3.09 -6.22 5.49
CA ILE A 17 2.09 -7.24 5.10
C ILE A 17 2.77 -8.49 4.57
N TRP A 18 3.82 -8.30 3.77
CA TRP A 18 4.54 -9.41 3.17
C TRP A 18 5.67 -9.96 4.00
N ASN A 19 5.88 -9.39 5.19
CA ASN A 19 6.90 -9.81 6.13
C ASN A 19 8.24 -10.07 5.41
N LYS A 20 8.66 -9.12 4.55
CA LYS A 20 9.80 -9.33 3.63
C LYS A 20 11.10 -9.61 4.40
N LYS A 21 11.20 -9.15 5.66
CA LYS A 21 12.34 -9.40 6.56
C LYS A 21 12.47 -10.86 7.01
N GLN A 22 11.41 -11.66 7.04
CA GLN A 22 11.48 -13.08 7.42
C GLN A 22 11.60 -14.04 6.21
N LYS A 23 11.58 -13.51 4.97
CA LYS A 23 11.56 -14.31 3.74
C LYS A 23 12.92 -14.76 3.21
N GLU A 24 14.05 -14.38 3.83
CA GLU A 24 15.39 -14.82 3.40
C GLU A 24 15.53 -16.35 3.33
N ASN A 25 14.75 -17.10 4.12
CA ASN A 25 14.80 -18.57 4.16
C ASN A 25 13.64 -19.28 3.43
N ASN A 26 12.54 -18.59 3.08
CA ASN A 26 11.43 -19.19 2.31
C ASN A 26 10.52 -18.10 1.69
N PRO A 27 10.78 -17.67 0.44
CA PRO A 27 10.01 -16.62 -0.20
C PRO A 27 8.61 -17.12 -0.56
N ARG A 28 7.60 -16.78 0.27
CA ARG A 28 6.20 -16.94 -0.16
C ARG A 28 5.93 -15.94 -1.29
N PRO A 29 5.49 -16.36 -2.48
CA PRO A 29 5.08 -15.42 -3.53
C PRO A 29 4.01 -14.49 -2.98
N TYR A 30 4.01 -13.23 -3.40
CA TYR A 30 2.97 -12.27 -3.04
C TYR A 30 1.64 -12.82 -3.56
N LEU A 31 0.83 -13.41 -2.68
CA LEU A 31 -0.39 -14.11 -3.08
C LEU A 31 -1.48 -13.14 -3.58
N ILE A 32 -1.30 -11.83 -3.34
CA ILE A 32 -2.30 -10.80 -3.63
C ILE A 32 -1.57 -9.54 -4.11
N ASN A 33 -2.12 -8.88 -5.14
CA ASN A 33 -1.60 -7.62 -5.68
C ASN A 33 -1.82 -6.47 -4.66
N TRP A 34 -0.89 -5.52 -4.60
CA TRP A 34 -1.03 -4.29 -3.81
C TRP A 34 -2.34 -3.54 -4.08
N LEU A 35 -2.75 -3.46 -5.34
CA LEU A 35 -4.02 -2.83 -5.74
C LEU A 35 -5.26 -3.55 -5.18
N THR A 36 -5.16 -4.85 -4.92
CA THR A 36 -6.26 -5.61 -4.32
C THR A 36 -6.33 -5.38 -2.80
N ILE A 37 -5.18 -5.18 -2.15
CA ILE A 37 -5.10 -4.87 -0.73
C ILE A 37 -5.77 -3.53 -0.38
N THR A 38 -5.66 -2.53 -1.26
CA THR A 38 -6.26 -1.21 -1.04
C THR A 38 -7.77 -1.20 -1.26
N LEU A 39 -8.36 -2.27 -1.80
CA LEU A 39 -9.81 -2.36 -1.95
C LEU A 39 -10.51 -2.39 -0.58
N PRO A 40 -11.76 -1.89 -0.52
CA PRO A 40 -12.63 -2.06 0.64
C PRO A 40 -12.77 -3.53 1.07
N LYS A 41 -13.06 -3.76 2.37
CA LYS A 41 -13.19 -5.11 2.94
C LYS A 41 -14.33 -5.92 2.31
N ASP A 42 -15.42 -5.25 1.95
CA ASP A 42 -16.56 -5.82 1.22
C ASP A 42 -16.22 -6.26 -0.20
N LYS A 43 -15.09 -5.78 -0.75
CA LYS A 43 -14.58 -6.14 -2.08
C LYS A 43 -13.37 -7.08 -2.02
N GLY A 44 -13.13 -7.70 -0.87
CA GLY A 44 -12.04 -8.68 -0.68
C GLY A 44 -10.65 -8.06 -0.47
N GLY A 45 -10.55 -6.75 -0.22
CA GLY A 45 -9.31 -6.09 0.17
C GLY A 45 -9.15 -5.93 1.68
N LEU A 46 -8.06 -5.27 2.10
CA LEU A 46 -7.78 -4.96 3.51
C LEU A 46 -8.21 -3.54 3.91
N ALA A 47 -8.77 -2.77 2.97
CA ALA A 47 -9.12 -1.35 3.13
C ALA A 47 -7.93 -0.48 3.58
N ILE A 48 -6.73 -0.80 3.10
CA ILE A 48 -5.56 0.07 3.24
C ILE A 48 -5.75 1.27 2.33
N ARG A 49 -5.43 2.47 2.83
CA ARG A 49 -5.62 3.70 2.07
C ARG A 49 -4.59 3.80 0.97
N ASP A 50 -5.04 3.99 -0.27
CA ASP A 50 -4.18 4.40 -1.37
C ASP A 50 -3.68 5.83 -1.11
N MET A 51 -2.41 5.96 -0.72
CA MET A 51 -1.77 7.23 -0.39
C MET A 51 -1.66 8.16 -1.59
N ARG A 52 -1.59 7.64 -2.82
CA ARG A 52 -1.58 8.46 -4.04
C ARG A 52 -2.96 9.03 -4.31
N ALA A 53 -4.00 8.21 -4.18
CA ALA A 53 -5.38 8.67 -4.30
C ALA A 53 -5.70 9.73 -3.25
N LEU A 54 -5.27 9.51 -2.00
CA LEU A 54 -5.41 10.47 -0.91
C LEU A 54 -4.68 11.79 -1.23
N ASN A 55 -3.41 11.71 -1.63
CA ASN A 55 -2.62 12.89 -1.96
C ASN A 55 -3.24 13.70 -3.11
N LYS A 56 -3.76 13.03 -4.14
CA LYS A 56 -4.46 13.70 -5.24
C LYS A 56 -5.73 14.39 -4.78
N ALA A 57 -6.52 13.73 -3.93
CA ALA A 57 -7.74 14.30 -3.37
C ALA A 57 -7.44 15.52 -2.48
N ASP A 58 -6.37 15.48 -1.69
CA ASP A 58 -5.97 16.60 -0.84
C ASP A 58 -5.43 17.79 -1.66
N LEU A 59 -4.72 17.53 -2.75
CA LEU A 59 -4.33 18.58 -3.70
C LEU A 59 -5.55 19.25 -4.34
N MET A 60 -6.59 18.48 -4.66
CA MET A 60 -7.84 19.01 -5.22
C MET A 60 -8.63 19.88 -4.23
N LYS A 61 -8.47 19.68 -2.91
CA LYS A 61 -9.11 20.55 -1.90
C LYS A 61 -8.44 21.92 -1.78
N ILE A 62 -7.20 22.03 -2.23
CA ILE A 62 -6.39 23.26 -2.15
C ILE A 62 -6.47 24.05 -3.49
N ALA A 63 -7.09 23.46 -4.52
CA ALA A 63 -7.24 24.03 -5.86
C ALA A 63 -8.52 24.88 -6.02
#